data_AF-A0A970BF43-F1
#
_entry.id   AF-A0A970BF43-F1
#
_cell.length_a   1.000
_cell.length_b   1.000
_cell.length_c   1.000
_cell.angle_alpha   90.00
_cell.angle_beta   90.00
_cell.angle_gamma   90.00
#
_symmetry.space_group_name_H-M   'P 1'
#
loop_
_entity.id
_entity.type
_entity.pdbx_description
1 polymer ?
#
loop_
_entity_poly.entity_id
_entity_poly.type
_entity_poly.pdbx_seq_one_letter_code
_entity_poly.pdbx_strand_id
1 'polypeptide(L)'
;SGTTIEAHNQAFDYFAGQPKHILYDQERVLIKDENLGDLILVQQFQRYISEMKFTPIFCRKSDPESKGKIENVVGYVKKNFLRGREYTSIESLNEAALSWLERTGNGKPHAGTKKVPHQEWLIEQNHLLPYYHQKKKSKELMRYKVRKDNTINYKSNFYSLPLGTYKGSNTYVLIKTEDNTLFILSDTKTQNLLTTHRLFHNRGETIRNTDHRREKSKSLEALKVEVVKLYSDVPSYEQYTALIQADKTRYYRDNLLKLKSGRNNLEATSIEEAIKFCITHDKFNANTMLEVAHSYQIRMQANKKSVRPNVEVTTGKAIKIDFTLERSKISTYESIMK
;
A
#
# COMPACT_ATOMS: atom_id res chain seq x y z
N SER A 1 -27.75 1.11 20.98
CA SER A 1 -28.38 2.20 20.20
C SER A 1 -27.70 2.49 18.88
N GLY A 2 -26.38 2.76 18.83
CA GLY A 2 -25.70 3.21 17.60
C GLY A 2 -25.82 2.27 16.39
N THR A 3 -25.66 0.96 16.60
CA THR A 3 -25.85 -0.08 15.57
C THR A 3 -27.30 -0.18 15.08
N THR A 4 -28.28 0.00 15.98
CA THR A 4 -29.71 -0.04 15.62
C THR A 4 -30.12 1.17 14.79
N ILE A 5 -29.62 2.37 15.10
CA ILE A 5 -29.89 3.58 14.32
C ILE A 5 -29.33 3.45 12.91
N GLU A 6 -28.09 2.98 12.78
CA GLU A 6 -27.47 2.74 11.47
C GLU A 6 -28.26 1.72 10.65
N ALA A 7 -28.75 0.65 11.26
CA ALA A 7 -29.60 -0.33 10.59
C ALA A 7 -30.92 0.28 10.08
N HIS A 8 -31.55 1.19 10.83
CA HIS A 8 -32.75 1.89 10.36
C HIS A 8 -32.45 2.79 9.16
N ASN A 9 -31.36 3.55 9.21
CA ASN A 9 -30.96 4.40 8.10
C ASN A 9 -30.72 3.59 6.82
N GLN A 10 -29.98 2.48 6.93
CA GLN A 10 -29.73 1.57 5.80
C GLN A 10 -31.02 0.96 5.26
N ALA A 11 -31.95 0.59 6.14
CA ALA A 11 -33.26 0.10 5.71
C ALA A 11 -34.06 1.17 4.97
N PHE A 12 -34.14 2.39 5.50
CA PHE A 12 -34.86 3.49 4.84
C PHE A 12 -34.23 3.92 3.52
N ASP A 13 -32.90 3.84 3.41
CA ASP A 13 -32.20 4.03 2.13
C ASP A 13 -32.57 2.93 1.12
N TYR A 14 -32.61 1.66 1.55
CA TYR A 14 -33.02 0.54 0.70
C TYR A 14 -34.48 0.66 0.23
N PHE A 15 -35.38 1.07 1.14
CA PHE A 15 -36.79 1.28 0.85
C PHE A 15 -37.09 2.66 0.22
N ALA A 16 -36.09 3.53 0.04
CA ALA A 16 -36.24 4.88 -0.46
C ALA A 16 -37.34 5.71 0.25
N GLY A 17 -37.56 5.45 1.55
CA GLY A 17 -38.68 6.00 2.30
C GLY A 17 -38.74 5.46 3.74
N GLN A 18 -39.55 6.11 4.58
CA GLN A 18 -39.80 5.67 5.95
C GLN A 18 -41.30 5.39 6.17
N PRO A 19 -41.68 4.35 6.92
CA PRO A 19 -43.07 4.08 7.26
C PRO A 19 -43.61 5.12 8.25
N LYS A 20 -44.93 5.19 8.43
CA LYS A 20 -45.55 6.07 9.44
C LYS A 20 -45.35 5.55 10.86
N HIS A 21 -45.37 4.24 11.04
CA HIS A 21 -45.28 3.58 12.33
C HIS A 21 -44.25 2.45 12.26
N ILE A 22 -43.43 2.32 13.30
CA ILE A 22 -42.49 1.20 13.45
C ILE A 22 -42.73 0.55 14.80
N LEU A 23 -42.96 -0.77 14.78
CA LEU A 23 -43.16 -1.55 15.97
C LEU A 23 -41.82 -2.00 16.54
N TYR A 24 -41.63 -1.82 17.84
CA TYR A 24 -40.44 -2.21 18.59
C TYR A 24 -40.82 -3.16 19.73
N ASP A 25 -40.01 -4.20 19.95
CA ASP A 25 -40.06 -4.98 21.19
C ASP A 25 -39.44 -4.17 22.34
N GLN A 26 -39.83 -4.46 23.58
CA GLN A 26 -39.31 -3.82 24.78
C GLN A 26 -37.90 -4.32 25.14
N GLU A 27 -36.97 -4.24 24.19
CA GLU A 27 -35.58 -4.60 24.42
C GLU A 27 -34.84 -3.49 25.18
N ARG A 28 -34.00 -3.90 26.14
CA ARG A 28 -33.14 -3.00 26.95
C ARG A 28 -32.17 -2.14 26.13
N VAL A 29 -31.99 -2.45 24.84
CA VAL A 29 -31.12 -1.70 23.92
C VAL A 29 -31.77 -0.38 23.48
N LEU A 30 -33.11 -0.30 23.54
CA LEU A 30 -33.91 0.86 23.12
C LEU A 30 -34.54 1.58 24.32
N ILE A 31 -34.87 0.83 25.37
CA ILE A 31 -35.54 1.33 26.57
C ILE A 31 -34.55 1.33 27.75
N LYS A 32 -34.38 2.50 28.36
CA LYS A 32 -33.57 2.73 29.55
C LYS A 32 -34.35 2.43 30.83
N ASP A 33 -35.61 2.83 30.89
CA ASP A 33 -36.48 2.65 32.06
C ASP A 33 -37.97 2.69 31.66
N GLU A 34 -38.86 2.17 32.51
CA GLU A 34 -40.31 2.21 32.33
C GLU A 34 -40.93 2.92 33.52
N ASN A 35 -41.51 4.10 33.30
CA ASN A 35 -42.17 4.88 34.34
C ASN A 35 -43.69 4.85 34.14
N LEU A 36 -44.37 3.92 34.81
CA LEU A 36 -45.85 3.86 34.88
C LEU A 36 -46.56 3.93 33.50
N GLY A 37 -45.96 3.34 32.47
CA GLY A 37 -46.49 3.33 31.10
C GLY A 37 -45.75 4.25 30.13
N ASP A 38 -44.95 5.20 30.63
CA ASP A 38 -44.05 6.02 29.83
C ASP A 38 -42.68 5.34 29.69
N LEU A 39 -42.31 5.03 28.45
CA LEU A 39 -41.04 4.38 28.14
C LEU A 39 -39.93 5.42 28.01
N ILE A 40 -38.94 5.36 28.90
CA ILE A 40 -37.75 6.22 28.81
C ILE A 40 -36.79 5.59 27.82
N LEU A 41 -36.65 6.19 26.64
CA LEU A 41 -35.74 5.72 25.61
C LEU A 41 -34.28 6.03 25.95
N VAL A 42 -33.36 5.24 25.41
CA VAL A 42 -31.92 5.57 25.46
C VAL A 42 -31.71 6.91 24.75
N GLN A 43 -30.98 7.85 25.38
CA GLN A 43 -30.83 9.24 24.92
C GLN A 43 -30.50 9.39 23.43
N GLN A 44 -29.62 8.53 22.90
CA GLN A 44 -29.25 8.54 21.48
C GLN A 44 -30.42 8.18 20.57
N PHE A 45 -31.25 7.21 20.98
CA PHE A 45 -32.42 6.78 20.23
C PHE A 45 -33.55 7.80 20.33
N GLN A 46 -33.77 8.40 21.51
CA GLN A 46 -34.73 9.48 21.68
C GLN A 46 -34.44 10.66 20.76
N ARG A 47 -33.17 11.08 20.67
CA ARG A 47 -32.74 12.12 19.73
C ARG A 47 -33.01 11.72 18.28
N TYR A 48 -32.67 10.49 17.91
CA TYR A 48 -32.92 9.98 16.57
C TYR A 48 -34.41 10.02 16.20
N ILE A 49 -35.29 9.56 17.08
CA ILE A 49 -36.74 9.61 16.86
C ILE A 49 -37.23 11.05 16.68
N SER A 50 -36.72 12.01 17.47
CA SER A 50 -37.11 13.42 17.35
C SER A 50 -36.74 14.07 16.01
N GLU A 51 -35.74 13.52 15.31
CA GLU A 51 -35.30 13.98 13.98
C GLU A 51 -36.05 13.26 12.84
N MET A 52 -36.79 12.19 13.14
CA MET A 52 -37.48 11.34 12.17
C MET A 52 -38.98 11.64 12.09
N LYS A 53 -39.62 11.24 10.98
CA LYS A 53 -41.06 11.47 10.77
C LYS A 53 -41.95 10.27 11.09
N PHE A 54 -41.35 9.13 11.41
CA PHE A 54 -42.09 7.95 11.86
C PHE A 54 -42.34 7.99 13.37
N THR A 55 -43.40 7.34 13.81
CA THR A 55 -43.74 7.18 15.22
C THR A 55 -43.35 5.79 15.71
N PRO A 56 -42.50 5.65 16.75
CA PRO A 56 -42.21 4.35 17.35
C PRO A 56 -43.41 3.88 18.19
N ILE A 57 -43.82 2.64 17.98
CA ILE A 57 -44.86 1.96 18.77
C ILE A 57 -44.16 0.82 19.50
N PHE A 58 -44.21 0.82 20.83
CA PHE A 58 -43.64 -0.26 21.62
C PHE A 58 -44.72 -1.28 21.98
N CYS A 59 -44.48 -2.53 21.60
CA CYS A 59 -45.37 -3.62 21.97
C CYS A 59 -45.34 -3.84 23.49
N ARG A 60 -46.46 -4.32 24.06
CA ARG A 60 -46.48 -4.75 25.46
C ARG A 60 -45.64 -6.02 25.62
N LYS A 61 -45.10 -6.22 26.81
CA LYS A 61 -44.38 -7.45 27.20
C LYS A 61 -45.33 -8.64 27.01
N SER A 62 -45.18 -9.36 25.90
CA SER A 62 -46.02 -10.48 25.41
C SER A 62 -47.12 -10.11 24.42
N ASP A 63 -46.76 -9.55 23.25
CA ASP A 63 -47.58 -9.62 22.04
C ASP A 63 -47.13 -10.81 21.15
N PRO A 64 -47.66 -12.03 21.38
CA PRO A 64 -47.20 -13.24 20.70
C PRO A 64 -47.48 -13.25 19.19
N GLU A 65 -48.49 -12.52 18.71
CA GLU A 65 -48.86 -12.55 17.29
C GLU A 65 -47.82 -11.84 16.42
N SER A 66 -47.43 -10.63 16.84
CA SER A 66 -46.40 -9.84 16.16
C SER A 66 -45.02 -10.52 16.24
N LYS A 67 -44.72 -11.13 17.39
CA LYS A 67 -43.45 -11.85 17.61
C LYS A 67 -43.31 -13.09 16.73
N GLY A 68 -44.37 -13.90 16.60
CA GLY A 68 -44.37 -15.10 15.77
C GLY A 68 -44.09 -14.81 14.29
N LYS A 69 -44.58 -13.68 13.76
CA LYS A 69 -44.30 -13.26 12.37
C LYS A 69 -42.81 -12.94 12.18
N ILE A 70 -42.21 -12.19 13.11
CA ILE A 70 -40.78 -11.84 13.06
C ILE A 70 -39.90 -13.08 13.18
N GLU A 71 -40.20 -13.98 14.11
CA GLU A 71 -39.46 -15.23 14.31
C GLU A 71 -39.51 -16.13 13.07
N ASN A 72 -40.66 -16.21 12.39
CA ASN A 72 -40.80 -16.94 11.13
C ASN A 72 -39.96 -16.32 10.00
N VAL A 73 -39.94 -14.99 9.87
CA VAL A 73 -39.11 -14.29 8.87
C VAL A 73 -37.63 -14.52 9.14
N VAL A 74 -37.18 -14.35 10.39
CA VAL A 74 -35.78 -14.61 10.77
C VAL A 74 -35.42 -16.08 10.52
N GLY A 75 -36.31 -17.00 10.87
CA GLY A 75 -36.17 -18.42 10.59
C GLY A 75 -36.03 -18.72 9.10
N TYR A 76 -36.82 -18.05 8.25
CA TYR A 76 -36.75 -18.17 6.80
C TYR A 76 -35.40 -17.72 6.25
N VAL A 77 -34.91 -16.54 6.66
CA VAL A 77 -33.59 -16.04 6.25
C VAL A 77 -32.48 -17.02 6.69
N LYS A 78 -32.50 -17.49 7.93
CA LYS A 78 -31.50 -18.45 8.43
C LYS A 78 -31.50 -19.76 7.64
N LYS A 79 -32.68 -20.33 7.37
CA LYS A 79 -32.81 -21.62 6.69
C LYS A 79 -32.59 -21.55 5.18
N ASN A 80 -32.98 -20.45 4.54
CA ASN A 80 -32.99 -20.32 3.08
C ASN A 80 -31.76 -19.58 2.53
N PHE A 81 -31.27 -18.57 3.26
CA PHE A 81 -30.11 -17.77 2.85
C PHE A 81 -28.83 -18.22 3.54
N LEU A 82 -28.82 -18.32 4.87
CA LEU A 82 -27.58 -18.56 5.63
C LEU A 82 -27.13 -20.03 5.67
N ARG A 83 -28.05 -20.98 5.46
CA ARG A 83 -27.74 -22.40 5.59
C ARG A 83 -26.80 -22.89 4.48
N GLY A 84 -25.71 -23.55 4.87
CA GLY A 84 -24.83 -24.30 3.96
C GLY A 84 -23.92 -23.43 3.09
N ARG A 85 -23.64 -22.19 3.50
CA ARG A 85 -22.74 -21.27 2.79
C ARG A 85 -21.63 -20.79 3.72
N GLU A 86 -20.41 -20.81 3.23
CA GLU A 86 -19.27 -20.15 3.86
C GLU A 86 -19.09 -18.77 3.25
N TYR A 87 -18.98 -17.75 4.10
CA TYR A 87 -18.79 -16.37 3.69
C TYR A 87 -17.41 -15.92 4.11
N THR A 88 -16.64 -15.38 3.18
CA THR A 88 -15.23 -15.01 3.38
C THR A 88 -15.07 -13.59 3.95
N SER A 89 -16.06 -12.71 3.74
CA SER A 89 -16.09 -11.34 4.29
C SER A 89 -17.51 -10.83 4.52
N ILE A 90 -17.65 -9.72 5.25
CA ILE A 90 -18.94 -9.05 5.50
C ILE A 90 -19.52 -8.43 4.22
N GLU A 91 -18.66 -7.92 3.33
CA GLU A 91 -19.03 -7.39 2.03
C GLU A 91 -19.62 -8.49 1.15
N SER A 92 -18.93 -9.63 1.07
CA SER A 92 -19.40 -10.81 0.33
C SER A 92 -20.74 -11.31 0.85
N LEU A 93 -20.94 -11.29 2.18
CA LEU A 93 -22.22 -11.63 2.79
C LEU A 93 -23.34 -10.65 2.39
N ASN A 94 -23.07 -9.35 2.40
CA ASN A 94 -24.04 -8.32 2.02
C ASN A 94 -24.43 -8.41 0.53
N GLU A 95 -23.47 -8.58 -0.37
CA GLU A 95 -23.74 -8.77 -1.80
C GLU A 95 -24.57 -10.03 -2.06
N ALA A 96 -24.21 -11.14 -1.39
CA ALA A 96 -24.97 -12.38 -1.48
C ALA A 96 -26.40 -12.23 -0.93
N ALA A 97 -26.59 -11.44 0.14
CA ALA A 97 -27.89 -11.16 0.74
C ALA A 97 -28.78 -10.36 -0.22
N LEU A 98 -28.25 -9.29 -0.83
CA LEU A 98 -28.98 -8.49 -1.81
C LEU A 98 -29.38 -9.32 -3.03
N SER A 99 -28.45 -10.11 -3.56
CA SER A 99 -28.71 -11.00 -4.70
C SER A 99 -29.77 -12.07 -4.37
N TRP A 100 -29.77 -12.57 -3.13
CA TRP A 100 -30.78 -13.51 -2.65
C TRP A 100 -32.15 -12.87 -2.46
N LEU A 101 -32.20 -11.63 -1.95
CA LEU A 101 -33.44 -10.86 -1.83
C LEU A 101 -34.08 -10.66 -3.20
N GLU A 102 -33.31 -10.21 -4.20
CA GLU A 102 -33.83 -10.03 -5.57
C GLU A 102 -34.41 -11.32 -6.14
N ARG A 103 -33.65 -12.41 -6.09
CA ARG A 103 -34.04 -13.66 -6.77
C ARG A 103 -35.07 -14.49 -6.01
N THR A 104 -35.09 -14.41 -4.68
CA THR A 104 -35.86 -15.33 -3.83
C THR A 104 -36.73 -14.61 -2.79
N GLY A 105 -36.14 -13.76 -1.95
CA GLY A 105 -36.87 -13.10 -0.87
C GLY A 105 -38.02 -12.23 -1.36
N ASN A 106 -37.76 -11.41 -2.37
CA ASN A 106 -38.68 -10.46 -2.96
C ASN A 106 -39.20 -10.90 -4.34
N GLY A 107 -38.47 -11.77 -5.04
CA GLY A 107 -38.80 -12.21 -6.40
C GLY A 107 -39.77 -13.39 -6.50
N LYS A 108 -39.98 -14.16 -5.43
CA LYS A 108 -40.90 -15.32 -5.45
C LYS A 108 -42.25 -15.01 -4.82
N PRO A 109 -43.35 -15.65 -5.28
CA PRO A 109 -44.64 -15.54 -4.61
C PRO A 109 -44.57 -15.99 -3.15
N HIS A 110 -45.05 -15.14 -2.25
CA HIS A 110 -45.09 -15.45 -0.84
C HIS A 110 -46.14 -16.54 -0.55
N ALA A 111 -45.81 -17.48 0.34
CA ALA A 111 -46.61 -18.70 0.53
C ALA A 111 -48.04 -18.45 1.03
N GLY A 112 -48.23 -17.45 1.90
CA GLY A 112 -49.53 -17.12 2.48
C GLY A 112 -50.37 -16.16 1.62
N THR A 113 -49.74 -15.11 1.08
CA THR A 113 -50.45 -14.07 0.31
C THR A 113 -50.54 -14.38 -1.18
N LYS A 114 -49.74 -15.34 -1.68
CA LYS A 114 -49.62 -15.73 -3.09
C LYS A 114 -49.18 -14.62 -4.05
N LYS A 115 -48.77 -13.47 -3.52
CA LYS A 115 -48.27 -12.33 -4.28
C LYS A 115 -46.75 -12.25 -4.22
N VAL A 116 -46.15 -11.65 -5.25
CA VAL A 116 -44.69 -11.41 -5.29
C VAL A 116 -44.38 -10.14 -4.49
N PRO A 117 -43.56 -10.20 -3.41
CA PRO A 117 -43.31 -9.04 -2.56
C PRO A 117 -42.77 -7.82 -3.30
N HIS A 118 -41.93 -8.02 -4.32
CA HIS A 118 -41.44 -6.91 -5.13
C HIS A 118 -42.55 -6.16 -5.89
N GLN A 119 -43.59 -6.87 -6.36
CA GLN A 119 -44.71 -6.23 -7.06
C GLN A 119 -45.58 -5.44 -6.09
N GLU A 120 -45.86 -5.99 -4.91
CA GLU A 120 -46.60 -5.28 -3.86
C GLU A 120 -45.81 -4.06 -3.36
N TRP A 121 -44.49 -4.19 -3.26
CA TRP A 121 -43.61 -3.10 -2.89
C TRP A 121 -43.74 -1.88 -3.81
N LEU A 122 -43.82 -2.06 -5.13
CA LEU A 122 -43.99 -0.95 -6.08
C LEU A 122 -45.28 -0.13 -5.85
N ILE A 123 -46.31 -0.79 -5.32
CA ILE A 123 -47.58 -0.13 -4.95
C ILE A 123 -47.40 0.59 -3.62
N GLU A 124 -46.90 -0.12 -2.61
CA GLU A 124 -46.74 0.35 -1.23
C GLU A 124 -45.72 1.48 -1.08
N GLN A 125 -44.70 1.55 -1.95
CA GLN A 125 -43.65 2.57 -1.90
C GLN A 125 -44.24 4.00 -1.94
N ASN A 126 -45.35 4.22 -2.65
CA ASN A 126 -46.02 5.52 -2.74
C ASN A 126 -46.70 5.95 -1.43
N HIS A 127 -46.90 5.04 -0.48
CA HIS A 127 -47.50 5.33 0.83
C HIS A 127 -46.46 5.67 1.90
N LEU A 128 -45.17 5.53 1.59
CA LEU A 128 -44.10 5.88 2.51
C LEU A 128 -43.95 7.39 2.66
N LEU A 129 -43.54 7.80 3.86
CA LEU A 129 -43.11 9.17 4.09
C LEU A 129 -41.75 9.37 3.42
N PRO A 130 -41.50 10.55 2.84
CA PRO A 130 -40.21 10.84 2.24
C PRO A 130 -39.12 10.76 3.32
N TYR A 131 -38.10 9.97 3.02
CA TYR A 131 -36.91 9.86 3.84
C TYR A 131 -35.78 10.63 3.16
N TYR A 132 -35.50 11.81 3.68
CA TYR A 132 -34.34 12.58 3.27
C TYR A 132 -33.20 12.18 4.18
N HIS A 133 -32.53 11.07 3.84
CA HIS A 133 -31.26 10.79 4.48
C HIS A 133 -30.38 12.02 4.25
N GLN A 134 -29.91 12.65 5.33
CA GLN A 134 -28.74 13.51 5.21
C GLN A 134 -27.63 12.56 4.79
N LYS A 135 -27.42 12.37 3.46
CA LYS A 135 -26.34 11.60 2.83
C LYS A 135 -25.20 11.65 3.80
N LYS A 136 -24.93 10.52 4.51
CA LYS A 136 -23.96 10.42 5.63
C LYS A 136 -23.05 11.61 5.53
N LYS A 137 -23.28 12.68 6.32
CA LYS A 137 -22.42 13.88 6.29
C LYS A 137 -21.03 13.30 6.24
N SER A 138 -20.37 13.39 5.09
CA SER A 138 -19.18 12.60 4.80
C SER A 138 -18.23 13.00 5.90
N LYS A 139 -18.07 12.15 6.94
CA LYS A 139 -17.70 12.57 8.32
C LYS A 139 -16.89 13.83 8.20
N GLU A 140 -17.50 15.01 8.45
CA GLU A 140 -16.91 16.29 8.03
C GLU A 140 -15.44 16.22 8.39
N LEU A 141 -14.58 16.13 7.37
CA LEU A 141 -13.23 15.68 7.60
C LEU A 141 -12.60 16.69 8.55
N MET A 142 -12.30 16.25 9.76
CA MET A 142 -11.89 17.17 10.81
C MET A 142 -10.51 17.71 10.45
N ARG A 143 -10.35 19.04 10.54
CA ARG A 143 -9.10 19.72 10.23
C ARG A 143 -8.16 19.62 11.41
N TYR A 144 -6.96 19.09 11.17
CA TYR A 144 -5.90 19.01 12.16
C TYR A 144 -4.75 19.92 11.76
N LYS A 145 -4.29 20.72 12.71
CA LYS A 145 -3.19 21.65 12.49
C LYS A 145 -1.87 20.88 12.36
N VAL A 146 -1.12 21.16 11.30
CA VAL A 146 0.21 20.60 11.10
C VAL A 146 1.21 21.37 11.94
N ARG A 147 2.03 20.65 12.70
CA ARG A 147 3.09 21.22 13.55
C ARG A 147 4.36 21.46 12.74
N LYS A 148 5.27 22.29 13.28
CA LYS A 148 6.55 22.68 12.63
C LYS A 148 7.44 21.47 12.30
N ASP A 149 7.31 20.38 13.06
CA ASP A 149 8.02 19.11 12.87
C ASP A 149 7.37 18.17 11.85
N ASN A 150 6.41 18.67 11.03
CA ASN A 150 5.60 17.88 10.08
C ASN A 150 4.88 16.71 10.77
N THR A 151 4.27 16.97 11.93
CA THR A 151 3.41 16.00 12.62
C THR A 151 2.03 16.56 12.87
N ILE A 152 1.08 15.66 13.10
CA ILE A 152 -0.24 15.98 13.63
C ILE A 152 -0.49 15.25 14.94
N ASN A 153 -1.25 15.86 15.84
CA ASN A 153 -1.73 15.18 17.03
C ASN A 153 -3.16 14.66 16.77
N TYR A 154 -3.33 13.34 16.83
CA TYR A 154 -4.62 12.68 16.71
C TYR A 154 -4.78 11.67 17.84
N LYS A 155 -5.85 11.82 18.64
CA LYS A 155 -6.14 10.97 19.81
C LYS A 155 -4.94 10.78 20.76
N SER A 156 -4.24 11.88 21.07
CA SER A 156 -3.07 11.88 21.95
C SER A 156 -1.84 11.14 21.41
N ASN A 157 -1.79 10.86 20.11
CA ASN A 157 -0.63 10.32 19.43
C ASN A 157 -0.16 11.27 18.32
N PHE A 158 1.14 11.27 18.06
CA PHE A 158 1.74 12.08 17.00
C PHE A 158 1.98 11.22 15.76
N TYR A 159 1.46 11.65 14.61
CA TYR A 159 1.67 10.97 13.33
C TYR A 159 2.49 11.85 12.40
N SER A 160 3.56 11.30 11.79
CA SER A 160 4.40 12.05 10.86
C SER A 160 3.75 12.25 9.51
N LEU A 161 4.11 13.34 8.82
CA LEU A 161 3.67 13.69 7.48
C LEU A 161 4.87 13.82 6.54
N PRO A 162 4.67 13.66 5.22
CA PRO A 162 5.71 13.92 4.23
C PRO A 162 6.31 15.33 4.39
N LEU A 163 7.63 15.46 4.17
CA LEU A 163 8.29 16.76 4.14
C LEU A 163 7.66 17.70 3.10
N GLY A 164 7.57 18.98 3.45
CA GLY A 164 6.90 20.00 2.64
C GLY A 164 5.39 20.11 2.87
N THR A 165 4.81 19.26 3.74
CA THR A 165 3.40 19.40 4.14
C THR A 165 3.21 20.68 4.96
N TYR A 166 4.09 20.97 5.91
CA TYR A 166 4.06 22.22 6.67
C TYR A 166 4.50 23.42 5.81
N LYS A 167 3.58 24.34 5.51
CA LYS A 167 3.83 25.57 4.74
C LYS A 167 3.69 26.85 5.58
N GLY A 168 3.59 26.71 6.90
CA GLY A 168 3.40 27.83 7.83
C GLY A 168 2.38 27.55 8.92
N SER A 169 2.17 28.53 9.80
CA SER A 169 1.33 28.42 11.00
C SER A 169 -0.15 28.12 10.73
N ASN A 170 -0.63 28.32 9.50
CA ASN A 170 -1.99 28.08 9.07
C ASN A 170 -2.16 26.83 8.19
N THR A 171 -1.25 25.86 8.32
CA THR A 171 -1.32 24.59 7.59
C THR A 171 -2.23 23.60 8.33
N TYR A 172 -3.20 23.04 7.61
CA TYR A 172 -4.11 22.01 8.12
C TYR A 172 -4.13 20.82 7.18
N VAL A 173 -4.40 19.65 7.75
CA VAL A 173 -4.70 18.42 7.02
C VAL A 173 -6.04 17.86 7.47
N LEU A 174 -6.61 17.01 6.64
CA LEU A 174 -7.87 16.33 6.89
C LEU A 174 -7.61 14.89 7.29
N ILE A 175 -8.41 14.37 8.21
CA ILE A 175 -8.26 12.99 8.69
C ILE A 175 -9.51 12.18 8.38
N LYS A 176 -9.30 10.99 7.81
CA LYS A 176 -10.31 9.95 7.64
C LYS A 176 -9.82 8.67 8.33
N THR A 177 -10.73 7.92 8.96
CA THR A 177 -10.41 6.65 9.62
C THR A 177 -11.30 5.54 9.08
N GLU A 178 -10.70 4.48 8.56
CA GLU A 178 -11.36 3.27 8.06
C GLU A 178 -10.51 2.06 8.48
N ASP A 179 -11.16 0.98 8.93
CA ASP A 179 -10.53 -0.33 9.21
C ASP A 179 -9.16 -0.28 9.88
N ASN A 180 -9.11 0.39 11.04
CA ASN A 180 -7.89 0.55 11.85
C ASN A 180 -6.73 1.31 11.16
N THR A 181 -7.04 2.05 10.10
CA THR A 181 -6.12 2.86 9.31
C THR A 181 -6.51 4.33 9.36
N LEU A 182 -5.52 5.18 9.56
CA LEU A 182 -5.60 6.64 9.58
C LEU A 182 -5.14 7.17 8.21
N PHE A 183 -6.07 7.73 7.44
CA PHE A 183 -5.79 8.39 6.18
C PHE A 183 -5.67 9.90 6.42
N ILE A 184 -4.56 10.48 5.97
CA ILE A 184 -4.30 11.91 6.10
C ILE A 184 -4.29 12.54 4.72
N LEU A 185 -5.16 13.52 4.50
CA LEU A 185 -5.40 14.19 3.23
C LEU A 185 -4.95 15.67 3.33
N SER A 186 -4.60 16.28 2.19
CA SER A 186 -4.01 17.61 2.11
C SER A 186 -4.90 18.73 2.64
N ASP A 187 -5.90 19.14 1.88
CA ASP A 187 -6.81 20.23 2.22
C ASP A 187 -8.21 19.95 1.65
N THR A 188 -9.17 20.79 2.00
CA THR A 188 -10.55 20.63 1.54
C THR A 188 -10.71 20.85 0.04
N LYS A 189 -9.76 21.50 -0.63
CA LYS A 189 -9.82 21.81 -2.07
C LYS A 189 -9.36 20.65 -2.94
N THR A 190 -8.25 20.01 -2.56
CA THR A 190 -7.60 18.97 -3.36
C THR A 190 -7.90 17.57 -2.84
N GLN A 191 -8.16 17.43 -1.54
CA GLN A 191 -8.40 16.14 -0.85
C GLN A 191 -7.43 15.03 -1.26
N ASN A 192 -6.18 15.40 -1.59
CA ASN A 192 -5.20 14.44 -2.06
C ASN A 192 -4.65 13.65 -0.87
N LEU A 193 -4.47 12.34 -1.04
CA LEU A 193 -3.90 11.47 0.00
C LEU A 193 -2.42 11.80 0.19
N LEU A 194 -2.08 12.31 1.36
CA LEU A 194 -0.69 12.59 1.72
C LEU A 194 0.00 11.35 2.26
N THR A 195 -0.66 10.64 3.18
CA THR A 195 -0.12 9.43 3.80
C THR A 195 -1.20 8.64 4.52
N THR A 196 -0.90 7.38 4.78
CA THR A 196 -1.65 6.49 5.66
C THR A 196 -0.80 6.07 6.86
N HIS A 197 -1.43 5.84 8.01
CA HIS A 197 -0.82 5.25 9.19
C HIS A 197 -1.72 4.17 9.77
N ARG A 198 -1.14 3.19 10.47
CA ARG A 198 -1.93 2.30 11.32
C ARG A 198 -2.40 3.07 12.57
N LEU A 199 -3.64 2.86 12.98
CA LEU A 199 -4.17 3.48 14.21
C LEU A 199 -3.56 2.82 15.46
N PHE A 200 -2.99 3.65 16.33
CA PHE A 200 -2.53 3.24 17.66
C PHE A 200 -3.54 3.69 18.72
N HIS A 201 -3.85 2.78 19.64
CA HIS A 201 -4.87 2.97 20.69
C HIS A 201 -4.28 3.39 22.04
N ASN A 202 -2.97 3.20 22.22
CA ASN A 202 -2.22 3.73 23.36
C ASN A 202 -2.10 5.25 23.25
N ARG A 203 -1.65 5.94 24.31
CA ARG A 203 -1.51 7.41 24.34
C ARG A 203 -0.05 7.80 24.46
N GLY A 204 0.34 8.91 23.83
CA GLY A 204 1.67 9.52 23.95
C GLY A 204 2.69 9.01 22.93
N GLU A 205 2.29 8.15 22.01
CA GLU A 205 3.21 7.55 21.03
C GLU A 205 3.45 8.49 19.84
N THR A 206 4.67 8.43 19.30
CA THR A 206 5.04 9.17 18.07
C THR A 206 5.29 8.18 16.93
N ILE A 207 4.27 8.02 16.08
CA ILE A 207 4.27 7.13 14.92
C ILE A 207 4.91 7.85 13.75
N ARG A 208 6.10 7.38 13.35
CA ARG A 208 6.84 7.95 12.22
C ARG A 208 6.95 6.94 11.10
N ASN A 209 6.48 7.30 9.91
CA ASN A 209 6.82 6.58 8.69
C ASN A 209 8.24 6.96 8.25
N THR A 210 9.07 5.96 7.96
CA THR A 210 10.47 6.11 7.53
C THR A 210 10.59 6.87 6.21
N ASP A 211 9.58 6.76 5.34
CA ASP A 211 9.54 7.44 4.04
C ASP A 211 9.35 8.96 4.16
N HIS A 212 8.79 9.44 5.27
CA HIS A 212 8.45 10.87 5.43
C HIS A 212 9.66 11.77 5.64
N ARG A 213 10.84 11.23 5.98
CA ARG A 213 12.08 12.03 6.18
C ARG A 213 12.85 12.31 4.88
N ARG A 214 12.44 11.78 3.73
CA ARG A 214 13.25 11.86 2.49
C ARG A 214 12.62 12.80 1.45
N GLU A 215 13.19 13.99 1.27
CA GLU A 215 12.99 14.79 0.05
C GLU A 215 13.71 14.10 -1.13
N LYS A 216 13.02 13.20 -1.82
CA LYS A 216 13.60 12.38 -2.91
C LYS A 216 14.16 13.24 -4.05
N SER A 217 13.55 14.40 -4.34
CA SER A 217 13.91 15.27 -5.47
C SER A 217 15.21 16.04 -5.25
N LYS A 218 15.38 16.70 -4.09
CA LYS A 218 16.63 17.44 -3.79
C LYS A 218 17.82 16.50 -3.55
N SER A 219 17.57 15.33 -2.95
CA SER A 219 18.62 14.33 -2.75
C SER A 219 19.10 13.69 -4.05
N LEU A 220 18.25 13.58 -5.08
CA LEU A 220 18.67 13.01 -6.36
C LEU A 220 19.58 13.99 -7.13
N GLU A 221 19.23 15.27 -7.16
CA GLU A 221 20.05 16.28 -7.84
C GLU A 221 21.39 16.49 -7.15
N ALA A 222 21.40 16.53 -5.81
CA ALA A 222 22.65 16.54 -5.04
C ALA A 222 23.50 15.28 -5.28
N LEU A 223 22.87 14.11 -5.39
CA LEU A 223 23.56 12.86 -5.69
C LEU A 223 24.15 12.87 -7.11
N LYS A 224 23.43 13.38 -8.11
CA LYS A 224 23.98 13.53 -9.47
C LYS A 224 25.24 14.39 -9.47
N VAL A 225 25.20 15.56 -8.84
CA VAL A 225 26.35 16.48 -8.76
C VAL A 225 27.54 15.81 -8.07
N GLU A 226 27.29 15.07 -6.99
CA GLU A 226 28.36 14.38 -6.25
C GLU A 226 28.99 13.25 -7.07
N VAL A 227 28.20 12.44 -7.77
CA VAL A 227 28.75 11.35 -8.59
C VAL A 227 29.43 11.89 -9.85
N VAL A 228 28.90 12.94 -10.50
CA VAL A 228 29.61 13.62 -11.61
C VAL A 228 30.99 14.11 -11.16
N LYS A 229 31.10 14.68 -9.95
CA LYS A 229 32.40 15.10 -9.39
C LYS A 229 33.35 13.93 -9.13
N LEU A 230 32.84 12.74 -8.78
CA LEU A 230 33.64 11.54 -8.54
C LEU A 230 34.15 10.84 -9.81
N TYR A 231 33.52 11.12 -10.95
CA TYR A 231 33.86 10.55 -12.25
C TYR A 231 34.30 11.63 -13.24
N SER A 232 34.74 12.80 -12.74
CA SER A 232 35.21 13.91 -13.57
C SER A 232 36.47 13.58 -14.39
N ASP A 233 37.16 12.52 -14.01
CA ASP A 233 38.33 11.94 -14.66
C ASP A 233 37.97 10.93 -15.77
N VAL A 234 36.68 10.66 -16.00
CA VAL A 234 36.16 9.65 -16.93
C VAL A 234 35.27 10.32 -17.99
N PRO A 235 35.77 10.58 -19.21
CA PRO A 235 35.03 11.32 -20.25
C PRO A 235 33.69 10.67 -20.65
N SER A 236 33.62 9.35 -20.70
CA SER A 236 32.41 8.64 -21.16
C SER A 236 31.30 8.51 -20.10
N TYR A 237 31.53 9.01 -18.88
CA TYR A 237 30.60 8.87 -17.76
C TYR A 237 29.26 9.59 -17.97
N GLU A 238 29.28 10.81 -18.50
CA GLU A 238 28.05 11.59 -18.72
C GLU A 238 27.13 10.91 -19.72
N GLN A 239 27.69 10.39 -20.82
CA GLN A 239 26.94 9.63 -21.82
C GLN A 239 26.34 8.36 -21.22
N TYR A 240 27.11 7.62 -20.42
CA TYR A 240 26.64 6.39 -19.79
C TYR A 240 25.50 6.61 -18.79
N THR A 241 25.59 7.66 -17.97
CA THR A 241 24.54 7.98 -17.00
C THR A 241 23.25 8.47 -17.68
N ALA A 242 23.36 9.23 -18.78
CA ALA A 242 22.21 9.61 -19.60
C ALA A 242 21.49 8.37 -20.16
N LEU A 243 22.24 7.37 -20.64
CA LEU A 243 21.67 6.10 -21.14
C LEU A 243 20.98 5.29 -20.03
N ILE A 244 21.56 5.22 -18.82
CA ILE A 244 20.88 4.58 -17.67
C ILE A 244 19.58 5.32 -17.31
N GLN A 245 19.58 6.66 -17.34
CA GLN A 245 18.40 7.46 -17.01
C GLN A 245 17.26 7.24 -18.01
N ALA A 246 17.59 7.11 -19.30
CA ALA A 246 16.64 6.84 -20.37
C ALA A 246 16.07 5.41 -20.32
N ASP A 247 16.92 4.39 -20.11
CA ASP A 247 16.51 2.98 -20.08
C ASP A 247 15.76 2.62 -18.78
N LYS A 248 16.25 3.11 -17.62
CA LYS A 248 15.78 2.70 -16.29
C LYS A 248 15.53 3.89 -15.37
N THR A 249 14.62 4.78 -15.76
CA THR A 249 14.27 5.98 -14.98
C THR A 249 13.89 5.66 -13.51
N ARG A 250 13.16 4.57 -13.27
CA ARG A 250 12.75 4.14 -11.91
C ARG A 250 13.93 3.76 -11.00
N TYR A 251 14.98 3.16 -11.56
CA TYR A 251 16.14 2.63 -10.82
C TYR A 251 17.38 3.52 -10.93
N TYR A 252 17.26 4.70 -11.52
CA TYR A 252 18.38 5.60 -11.76
C TYR A 252 19.10 6.00 -10.46
N ARG A 253 18.34 6.29 -9.39
CA ARG A 253 18.90 6.64 -8.08
C ARG A 253 19.74 5.51 -7.48
N ASP A 254 19.27 4.27 -7.57
CA ASP A 254 19.96 3.11 -7.00
C ASP A 254 21.26 2.84 -7.77
N ASN A 255 21.25 3.05 -9.09
CA ASN A 255 22.44 3.00 -9.92
C ASN A 255 23.46 4.07 -9.49
N LEU A 256 23.05 5.33 -9.28
CA LEU A 256 23.95 6.38 -8.80
C LEU A 256 24.55 6.09 -7.43
N LEU A 257 23.76 5.55 -6.48
CA LEU A 257 24.28 5.15 -5.17
C LEU A 257 25.32 4.01 -5.28
N LYS A 258 25.09 3.07 -6.21
CA LYS A 258 26.03 1.99 -6.47
C LYS A 258 27.32 2.51 -7.11
N LEU A 259 27.23 3.40 -8.09
CA LEU A 259 28.39 4.07 -8.70
C LEU A 259 29.20 4.88 -7.68
N LYS A 260 28.52 5.57 -6.76
CA LYS A 260 29.16 6.32 -5.67
C LYS A 260 29.97 5.39 -4.75
N SER A 261 29.37 4.30 -4.29
CA SER A 261 30.00 3.37 -3.35
C SER A 261 31.05 2.47 -4.01
N GLY A 262 30.88 2.15 -5.29
CA GLY A 262 31.73 1.23 -6.04
C GLY A 262 32.98 1.86 -6.68
N ARG A 263 33.09 3.19 -6.72
CA ARG A 263 34.28 3.87 -7.30
C ARG A 263 35.57 3.55 -6.55
N ASN A 264 35.48 3.25 -5.26
CA ASN A 264 36.63 3.04 -4.39
C ASN A 264 37.56 1.93 -4.94
N ASN A 265 38.86 2.23 -4.98
CA ASN A 265 39.92 1.34 -5.48
C ASN A 265 39.88 1.01 -6.98
N LEU A 266 39.11 1.73 -7.80
CA LEU A 266 39.14 1.59 -9.25
C LEU A 266 40.03 2.66 -9.92
N GLU A 267 40.84 2.29 -10.92
CA GLU A 267 41.58 3.26 -11.75
C GLU A 267 40.66 3.87 -12.83
N ALA A 268 40.82 5.17 -13.12
CA ALA A 268 40.00 5.89 -14.11
C ALA A 268 40.01 5.22 -15.50
N THR A 269 41.18 4.73 -15.91
CA THR A 269 41.40 4.01 -17.17
C THR A 269 40.59 2.72 -17.27
N SER A 270 40.48 1.98 -16.16
CA SER A 270 39.73 0.72 -16.10
C SER A 270 38.22 0.97 -16.16
N ILE A 271 37.76 2.08 -15.59
CA ILE A 271 36.35 2.50 -15.66
C ILE A 271 35.99 2.98 -17.06
N GLU A 272 36.85 3.78 -17.70
CA GLU A 272 36.59 4.26 -19.06
C GLU A 272 36.41 3.10 -20.05
N GLU A 273 37.28 2.09 -19.99
CA GLU A 273 37.16 0.89 -20.82
C GLU A 273 35.91 0.05 -20.46
N ALA A 274 35.57 -0.04 -19.18
CA ALA A 274 34.34 -0.71 -18.75
C ALA A 274 33.06 0.00 -19.22
N ILE A 275 33.05 1.33 -19.22
CA ILE A 275 31.93 2.12 -19.72
C ILE A 275 31.77 1.93 -21.23
N LYS A 276 32.85 1.99 -22.01
CA LYS A 276 32.81 1.70 -23.45
C LYS A 276 32.29 0.30 -23.74
N PHE A 277 32.73 -0.70 -22.96
CA PHE A 277 32.20 -2.05 -23.06
C PHE A 277 30.69 -2.10 -22.75
N CYS A 278 30.25 -1.41 -21.71
CA CYS A 278 28.83 -1.37 -21.34
C CYS A 278 27.97 -0.67 -22.39
N ILE A 279 28.47 0.41 -23.00
CA ILE A 279 27.78 1.13 -24.09
C ILE A 279 27.68 0.24 -25.34
N THR A 280 28.77 -0.42 -25.73
CA THR A 280 28.80 -1.28 -26.94
C THR A 280 27.92 -2.53 -26.84
N HIS A 281 27.60 -2.99 -25.63
CA HIS A 281 26.79 -4.19 -25.38
C HIS A 281 25.42 -3.89 -24.74
N ASP A 282 24.98 -2.62 -24.75
CA ASP A 282 23.72 -2.14 -24.18
C ASP A 282 23.48 -2.59 -22.72
N LYS A 283 24.56 -2.62 -21.91
CA LYS A 283 24.52 -3.01 -20.50
C LYS A 283 24.42 -1.80 -19.59
N PHE A 284 23.23 -1.23 -19.46
CA PHE A 284 22.96 -0.06 -18.60
C PHE A 284 22.63 -0.50 -17.15
N ASN A 285 23.67 -0.91 -16.41
CA ASN A 285 23.58 -1.29 -14.99
C ASN A 285 24.89 -1.00 -14.26
N ALA A 286 24.81 -0.28 -13.14
CA ALA A 286 25.98 0.08 -12.33
C ALA A 286 26.76 -1.13 -11.78
N ASN A 287 26.10 -2.22 -11.39
CA ASN A 287 26.79 -3.43 -10.91
C ASN A 287 27.62 -4.06 -12.03
N THR A 288 27.02 -4.23 -13.20
CA THR A 288 27.70 -4.81 -14.36
C THR A 288 28.91 -3.97 -14.78
N MET A 289 28.78 -2.64 -14.79
CA MET A 289 29.92 -1.76 -15.10
C MET A 289 31.05 -1.91 -14.09
N LEU A 290 30.74 -1.95 -12.79
CA LEU A 290 31.76 -2.12 -11.74
C LEU A 290 32.44 -3.49 -11.81
N GLU A 291 31.70 -4.57 -12.07
CA GLU A 291 32.25 -5.92 -12.27
C GLU A 291 33.22 -5.95 -13.47
N VAL A 292 32.83 -5.34 -14.58
CA VAL A 292 33.65 -5.22 -15.78
C VAL A 292 34.89 -4.36 -15.49
N ALA A 293 34.76 -3.24 -14.79
CA ALA A 293 35.87 -2.37 -14.39
C ALA A 293 36.90 -3.12 -13.52
N HIS A 294 36.45 -3.90 -12.54
CA HIS A 294 37.32 -4.75 -11.75
C HIS A 294 38.08 -5.76 -12.63
N SER A 295 37.41 -6.38 -13.60
CA SER A 295 38.05 -7.33 -14.52
C SER A 295 39.15 -6.68 -15.37
N TYR A 296 38.92 -5.45 -15.86
CA TYR A 296 39.92 -4.69 -16.62
C TYR A 296 41.10 -4.29 -15.75
N GLN A 297 40.85 -3.86 -14.53
CA GLN A 297 41.92 -3.47 -13.61
C GLN A 297 42.83 -4.64 -13.24
N ILE A 298 42.26 -5.83 -12.98
CA ILE A 298 43.05 -7.04 -12.72
C ILE A 298 43.94 -7.38 -13.94
N ARG A 299 43.37 -7.30 -15.16
CA ARG A 299 44.12 -7.56 -16.40
C ARG A 299 45.25 -6.53 -16.60
N MET A 300 45.01 -5.26 -16.33
CA MET A 300 46.02 -4.21 -16.43
C MET A 300 47.13 -4.36 -15.38
N GLN A 301 46.78 -4.74 -14.15
CA GLN A 301 47.77 -5.01 -13.10
C GLN A 301 48.61 -6.25 -13.39
N ALA A 302 48.03 -7.29 -14.01
CA ALA A 302 48.75 -8.46 -14.47
C ALA A 302 49.76 -8.11 -15.58
N ASN A 303 49.34 -7.30 -16.57
CA ASN A 303 50.22 -6.83 -17.65
C ASN A 303 51.37 -5.92 -17.17
N LYS A 304 51.15 -5.10 -16.13
CA LYS A 304 52.22 -4.30 -15.49
C LYS A 304 53.31 -5.18 -14.84
N LYS A 305 52.97 -6.38 -14.36
CA LYS A 305 53.92 -7.31 -13.73
C LYS A 305 54.72 -8.17 -14.72
N SER A 306 54.32 -8.23 -16.00
CA SER A 306 54.93 -9.10 -17.01
C SER A 306 55.95 -8.41 -17.93
N VAL A 307 56.43 -7.21 -17.59
CA VAL A 307 57.50 -6.54 -18.36
C VAL A 307 58.80 -7.32 -18.18
N ARG A 308 59.19 -8.11 -19.20
CA ARG A 308 60.48 -8.80 -19.26
C ARG A 308 61.61 -7.75 -19.24
N PRO A 309 62.70 -7.94 -18.48
CA PRO A 309 63.79 -6.97 -18.45
C PRO A 309 64.40 -6.83 -19.85
N ASN A 310 64.67 -5.58 -20.24
CA ASN A 310 65.35 -5.26 -21.49
C ASN A 310 66.80 -5.73 -21.37
N VAL A 311 67.17 -6.79 -22.09
CA VAL A 311 68.55 -7.29 -22.11
C VAL A 311 69.31 -6.46 -23.13
N GLU A 312 70.08 -5.46 -22.67
CA GLU A 312 71.11 -4.85 -23.50
C GLU A 312 72.24 -5.86 -23.69
N VAL A 313 72.35 -6.41 -24.90
CA VAL A 313 73.45 -7.29 -25.27
C VAL A 313 74.69 -6.44 -25.46
N THR A 314 75.54 -6.38 -24.43
CA THR A 314 76.91 -5.87 -24.60
C THR A 314 77.74 -6.96 -25.27
N THR A 315 78.12 -6.76 -26.53
CA THR A 315 79.01 -7.67 -27.26
C THR A 315 80.41 -7.65 -26.65
N GLY A 316 80.67 -8.57 -25.71
CA GLY A 316 81.99 -8.86 -25.15
C GLY A 316 82.52 -10.22 -25.61
N LYS A 317 83.59 -10.17 -26.42
CA LYS A 317 84.54 -11.22 -26.84
C LYS A 317 84.11 -12.70 -26.80
N ALA A 318 84.07 -13.31 -27.98
CA ALA A 318 83.95 -14.74 -28.21
C ALA A 318 85.09 -15.53 -27.52
N ILE A 319 84.71 -16.48 -26.66
CA ILE A 319 85.60 -17.55 -26.20
C ILE A 319 85.21 -18.81 -26.99
N LYS A 320 86.08 -19.25 -27.89
CA LYS A 320 85.97 -20.57 -28.51
C LYS A 320 86.39 -21.61 -27.48
N ILE A 321 85.50 -22.56 -27.19
CA ILE A 321 85.87 -23.79 -26.49
C ILE A 321 85.48 -24.95 -27.41
N ASP A 322 86.49 -25.73 -27.78
CA ASP A 322 86.39 -26.92 -28.62
C ASP A 322 86.04 -28.11 -27.72
N PHE A 323 84.88 -28.71 -27.90
CA PHE A 323 84.46 -29.90 -27.13
C PHE A 323 83.73 -30.87 -28.05
N THR A 324 84.39 -31.99 -28.35
CA THR A 324 83.82 -33.11 -29.13
C THR A 324 83.04 -34.05 -28.20
N LEU A 325 81.73 -34.16 -28.42
CA LEU A 325 80.83 -35.07 -27.69
C LEU A 325 80.96 -36.52 -28.21
N GLU A 326 81.39 -37.45 -27.36
CA GLU A 326 81.27 -38.88 -27.62
C GLU A 326 79.80 -39.32 -27.58
N ARG A 327 79.37 -40.09 -28.60
CA ARG A 327 77.99 -40.59 -28.72
C ARG A 327 77.86 -41.97 -28.10
N SER A 328 76.93 -42.14 -27.15
CA SER A 328 76.56 -43.45 -26.60
C SER A 328 75.74 -44.27 -27.60
N LYS A 329 76.00 -45.59 -27.65
CA LYS A 329 75.45 -46.57 -28.60
C LYS A 329 73.94 -46.81 -28.40
N ILE A 330 73.24 -47.10 -29.50
CA ILE A 330 71.78 -47.23 -29.63
C ILE A 330 71.14 -48.36 -28.81
N SER A 331 71.90 -49.29 -28.23
CA SER A 331 71.35 -50.43 -27.48
C SER A 331 70.76 -50.06 -26.10
N THR A 332 70.92 -48.82 -25.64
CA THR A 332 70.34 -48.34 -24.38
C THR A 332 68.82 -48.16 -24.46
N TYR A 333 68.24 -48.07 -25.67
CA TYR A 333 66.79 -47.89 -25.85
C TYR A 333 65.97 -49.18 -25.78
N GLU A 334 66.59 -50.35 -25.95
CA GLU A 334 65.87 -51.64 -25.97
C GLU A 334 65.54 -52.19 -24.56
N SER A 335 66.14 -51.63 -23.50
CA SER A 335 65.87 -52.04 -22.11
C SER A 335 64.69 -51.31 -21.44
N ILE A 336 64.13 -50.28 -22.08
CA ILE A 336 63.07 -49.42 -21.50
C ILE A 336 61.66 -49.80 -22.02
N MET A 337 61.55 -50.67 -23.03
CA MET A 337 60.28 -51.03 -23.70
C MET A 337 59.80 -52.46 -23.38
N LYS A 338 59.81 -52.89 -22.11
CA LYS A 338 59.11 -54.10 -21.66
C LYS A 338 58.18 -53.83 -20.49
#